data_AF-A0A5C4RE81-F1
#
_entry.id   AF-A0A5C4RE81-F1
#
_cell.length_a   1.000
_cell.length_b   1.000
_cell.length_c   1.000
_cell.angle_alpha   90.00
_cell.angle_beta   90.00
_cell.angle_gamma   90.00
#
_symmetry.space_group_name_H-M   'P 1'
#
loop_
_entity.id
_entity.type
_entity.pdbx_description
1 polymer ?
#
loop_
_entity_poly.entity_id
_entity_poly.type
_entity_poly.pdbx_seq_one_letter_code
_entity_poly.pdbx_strand_id
1 'polypeptide(L)'
;VVLSYILLNGHTLDLSQFVHQLIEQSPEHETMLMTIAEQLEQKGLERGIEQGRTEGREEGREEGRAENKLETARALLRHGVSLDIIVTSTGLSRDKIEMLKH
;
A
#
# COMPACT_ATOMS: atom_id res chain seq x y z
N VAL A 1 -15.96 10.71 -21.13
CA VAL A 1 -16.38 9.82 -20.02
C VAL A 1 -16.51 8.36 -20.47
N VAL A 2 -17.23 8.05 -21.56
CA VAL A 2 -17.42 6.66 -22.03
C VAL A 2 -16.11 5.99 -22.49
N LEU A 3 -15.29 6.66 -23.29
CA LEU A 3 -14.00 6.11 -23.78
C LEU A 3 -13.03 5.77 -22.64
N SER A 4 -12.88 6.68 -21.67
CA SER A 4 -12.05 6.44 -20.48
C SER A 4 -12.57 5.29 -19.62
N TYR A 5 -13.89 5.14 -19.49
CA TYR A 5 -14.49 4.03 -18.77
C TYR A 5 -14.23 2.68 -19.46
N ILE A 6 -14.37 2.62 -20.79
CA ILE A 6 -14.07 1.42 -21.59
C ILE A 6 -12.60 1.03 -21.50
N LEU A 7 -11.67 2.00 -21.55
CA LEU A 7 -10.23 1.75 -21.40
C LEU A 7 -9.87 1.20 -20.01
N LEU A 8 -10.57 1.64 -18.98
CA LEU A 8 -10.30 1.25 -17.59
C LEU A 8 -10.98 -0.06 -17.17
N ASN A 9 -12.12 -0.42 -17.79
CA ASN A 9 -13.01 -1.49 -17.31
C ASN A 9 -13.45 -2.48 -18.41
N GLY A 10 -13.07 -2.26 -19.67
CA GLY A 10 -13.49 -3.06 -20.81
C GLY A 10 -12.72 -4.37 -20.89
N HIS A 11 -13.25 -5.44 -20.29
CA HIS A 11 -12.61 -6.75 -20.24
C HIS A 11 -12.79 -7.61 -21.52
N THR A 12 -13.44 -7.10 -22.57
CA THR A 12 -13.86 -7.92 -23.74
C THR A 12 -13.71 -7.25 -25.11
N LEU A 13 -13.22 -6.00 -25.21
CA LEU A 13 -12.98 -5.35 -26.50
C LEU A 13 -11.57 -5.65 -27.00
N ASP A 14 -11.44 -5.94 -28.30
CA ASP A 14 -10.16 -5.77 -28.99
C ASP A 14 -9.85 -4.28 -29.08
N LEU A 15 -9.15 -3.80 -28.04
CA LEU A 15 -8.85 -2.39 -27.87
C LEU A 15 -7.93 -1.87 -28.99
N SER A 16 -7.04 -2.71 -29.51
CA SER A 16 -6.14 -2.33 -30.59
C SER A 16 -6.96 -2.05 -31.86
N GLN A 17 -7.86 -2.95 -32.23
CA GLN A 17 -8.73 -2.76 -33.38
C GLN A 17 -9.61 -1.51 -33.24
N PHE A 18 -10.18 -1.29 -32.05
CA PHE A 18 -11.01 -0.12 -31.78
C PHE A 18 -10.24 1.20 -31.82
N VAL A 19 -9.03 1.23 -31.27
CA VAL A 19 -8.14 2.39 -31.30
C VAL A 19 -7.73 2.72 -32.74
N HIS A 20 -7.37 1.70 -33.55
CA HIS A 20 -7.06 1.90 -34.96
C HIS A 20 -8.24 2.50 -35.74
N GLN A 21 -9.45 1.97 -35.54
CA GLN A 21 -10.66 2.51 -36.17
C GLN A 21 -10.94 3.96 -35.74
N LEU A 22 -10.72 4.31 -34.47
CA LEU A 22 -10.89 5.69 -34.00
C LEU A 22 -9.92 6.65 -34.68
N ILE A 23 -8.64 6.28 -34.79
CA ILE A 23 -7.63 7.12 -35.43
C ILE A 23 -7.92 7.32 -36.93
N GLU A 24 -8.38 6.27 -37.62
CA GLU A 24 -8.74 6.34 -39.05
C GLU A 24 -9.92 7.29 -39.33
N GLN A 25 -10.83 7.46 -38.37
CA GLN A 25 -12.02 8.32 -38.54
C GLN A 25 -11.70 9.81 -38.44
N SER A 26 -10.69 10.21 -37.66
CA SER A 26 -10.22 11.61 -37.61
C SER A 26 -8.83 11.69 -36.97
N PRO A 27 -7.89 12.49 -37.54
CA PRO A 27 -6.61 12.80 -36.90
C PRO A 27 -6.74 13.44 -35.51
N GLU A 28 -7.87 14.09 -35.21
CA GLU A 28 -8.13 14.70 -33.90
C GLU A 28 -8.28 13.64 -32.80
N HIS A 29 -8.69 12.42 -33.16
CA HIS A 29 -8.84 11.32 -32.21
C HIS A 29 -7.49 10.80 -31.71
N GLU A 30 -6.44 10.86 -32.53
CA GLU A 30 -5.08 10.53 -32.09
C GLU A 30 -4.63 11.45 -30.94
N THR A 31 -4.84 12.76 -31.11
CA THR A 31 -4.52 13.76 -30.08
C THR A 31 -5.33 13.50 -28.80
N MET A 32 -6.63 13.25 -28.94
CA MET A 32 -7.50 12.92 -27.80
C MET A 32 -7.04 11.65 -27.07
N LEU A 33 -6.65 10.61 -27.81
CA LEU A 33 -6.17 9.35 -27.24
C LEU A 33 -4.85 9.52 -26.48
N MET A 34 -3.92 10.31 -27.02
CA MET A 34 -2.68 10.66 -26.30
C MET A 34 -2.98 11.37 -24.98
N THR A 35 -3.87 12.38 -24.99
CA THR A 35 -4.28 13.08 -23.76
C THR A 35 -4.94 12.12 -22.75
N ILE A 36 -5.77 11.18 -23.21
CA ILE A 36 -6.38 10.18 -22.33
C ILE A 36 -5.32 9.25 -21.76
N ALA A 37 -4.37 8.80 -22.56
CA ALA A 37 -3.27 7.94 -22.10
C ALA A 37 -2.44 8.64 -21.00
N GLU A 38 -2.06 9.90 -21.21
CA GLU A 38 -1.33 10.71 -20.22
C GLU A 38 -2.13 10.87 -18.92
N GLN A 39 -3.45 11.14 -19.01
CA GLN A 39 -4.31 11.25 -17.84
C GLN A 39 -4.45 9.92 -17.08
N LEU A 40 -4.49 8.80 -17.79
CA LEU A 40 -4.56 7.47 -17.18
C LEU A 40 -3.25 7.11 -16.48
N GLU A 41 -2.11 7.43 -17.08
CA GLU A 41 -0.79 7.25 -16.49
C GLU A 41 -0.63 8.08 -15.21
N GLN A 42 -0.99 9.38 -15.26
CA GLN A 42 -0.97 10.26 -14.09
C GLN A 42 -1.86 9.73 -12.96
N LYS A 43 -3.09 9.32 -13.25
CA LYS A 43 -3.99 8.73 -12.25
C LYS A 43 -3.43 7.43 -11.68
N GLY A 44 -2.78 6.61 -12.51
CA GLY A 44 -2.12 5.38 -12.06
C GLY A 44 -1.00 5.68 -11.08
N LEU A 45 -0.15 6.66 -11.40
CA LEU A 45 0.94 7.11 -10.55
C LEU A 45 0.43 7.69 -9.22
N GLU A 46 -0.57 8.59 -9.26
CA GLU A 46 -1.18 9.17 -8.06
C GLU A 46 -1.74 8.09 -7.13
N ARG A 47 -2.48 7.13 -7.69
CA ARG A 47 -3.02 5.98 -6.92
C ARG A 47 -1.91 5.14 -6.31
N GLY A 48 -0.86 4.84 -7.08
CA GLY A 48 0.28 4.06 -6.61
C GLY A 48 1.01 4.75 -5.46
N ILE A 49 1.23 6.06 -5.55
CA ILE A 49 1.85 6.86 -4.48
C ILE A 49 0.97 6.89 -3.24
N GLU A 50 -0.33 7.12 -3.40
CA GLU A 50 -1.26 7.15 -2.28
C GLU A 50 -1.31 5.80 -1.56
N GLN A 51 -1.47 4.71 -2.31
CA GLN A 51 -1.48 3.35 -1.79
C GLN A 51 -0.17 3.01 -1.07
N GLY A 52 0.98 3.25 -1.70
CA GLY A 52 2.28 2.98 -1.09
C GLY A 52 2.53 3.81 0.18
N ARG A 53 2.07 5.06 0.21
CA ARG A 53 2.16 5.90 1.41
C ARG A 53 1.25 5.40 2.53
N THR A 54 0.05 4.91 2.21
CA THR A 54 -0.86 4.36 3.22
C THR A 54 -0.35 3.06 3.79
N GLU A 55 0.07 2.11 2.93
CA GLU A 55 0.60 0.82 3.33
C GLU A 55 1.89 1.00 4.15
N GLY A 56 2.86 1.76 3.64
CA GLY A 56 4.12 1.98 4.36
C GLY A 56 3.95 2.72 5.70
N ARG A 57 2.94 3.60 5.82
CA ARG A 57 2.62 4.23 7.11
C ARG A 57 2.00 3.24 8.10
N GLU A 58 1.13 2.35 7.64
CA GLU A 58 0.50 1.34 8.48
C GLU A 58 1.53 0.32 8.97
N GLU A 59 2.31 -0.25 8.05
CA GLU A 59 3.41 -1.17 8.35
C GLU A 59 4.40 -0.56 9.33
N GLY A 60 4.92 0.64 9.03
CA GLY A 60 5.86 1.32 9.93
C GLY A 60 5.28 1.63 11.32
N ARG A 61 3.96 1.85 11.44
CA ARG A 61 3.30 2.05 12.74
C ARG A 61 3.12 0.73 13.49
N GLU A 62 2.93 -0.38 12.79
CA GLU A 62 2.85 -1.71 13.40
C GLU A 62 4.21 -2.20 13.88
N GLU A 63 5.23 -2.10 13.02
CA GLU A 63 6.61 -2.41 13.35
C GLU A 63 7.10 -1.57 14.54
N GLY A 64 6.94 -0.24 14.49
CA GLY A 64 7.33 0.62 15.59
C GLY A 64 6.57 0.33 16.90
N ARG A 65 5.29 -0.09 16.82
CA ARG A 65 4.56 -0.54 18.02
C ARG A 65 5.09 -1.86 18.57
N ALA A 66 5.46 -2.79 17.70
CA ALA A 66 6.02 -4.08 18.10
C ALA A 66 7.42 -3.91 18.72
N GLU A 67 8.27 -3.09 18.11
CA GLU A 67 9.61 -2.75 18.62
C GLU A 67 9.54 -2.06 19.97
N ASN A 68 8.67 -1.04 20.12
CA ASN A 68 8.49 -0.34 21.40
C ASN A 68 8.03 -1.29 22.52
N LYS A 69 7.15 -2.26 22.23
CA LYS A 69 6.76 -3.29 23.22
C LYS A 69 7.94 -4.13 23.67
N LEU A 70 8.81 -4.52 22.73
CA LEU A 70 10.01 -5.31 23.03
C LEU A 70 11.05 -4.50 23.82
N GLU A 71 11.28 -3.24 23.44
CA GLU A 71 12.18 -2.36 24.16
C GLU A 71 11.69 -2.10 25.60
N THR A 72 10.39 -1.83 25.75
CA THR A 72 9.76 -1.67 27.06
C THR A 72 9.92 -2.94 27.90
N ALA A 73 9.65 -4.12 27.34
CA ALA A 73 9.83 -5.38 28.04
C ALA A 73 11.28 -5.60 28.48
N ARG A 74 12.27 -5.32 27.61
CA ARG A 74 13.70 -5.38 27.95
C ARG A 74 14.04 -4.42 29.08
N ALA A 75 13.54 -3.19 29.05
CA ALA A 75 13.78 -2.22 30.11
C ALA A 75 13.21 -2.69 31.46
N LEU A 76 11.96 -3.15 31.47
CA LEU A 76 11.32 -3.66 32.68
C LEU A 76 12.06 -4.89 33.26
N LEU A 77 12.50 -5.81 32.40
CA LEU A 77 13.33 -6.95 32.82
C LEU A 77 14.63 -6.50 33.49
N ARG A 78 15.35 -5.52 32.90
CA ARG A 78 16.58 -4.97 33.49
C ARG A 78 16.34 -4.32 34.86
N HIS A 79 15.15 -3.78 35.10
CA HIS A 79 14.77 -3.20 36.38
C HIS A 79 14.24 -4.24 37.39
N GLY A 80 14.28 -5.54 37.06
CA GLY A 80 13.85 -6.61 37.97
C GLY A 80 12.33 -6.70 38.14
N VAL A 81 11.56 -6.10 37.23
CA VAL A 81 10.09 -6.21 37.24
C VAL A 81 9.70 -7.66 36.98
N SER A 82 8.69 -8.17 37.71
CA SER A 82 8.28 -9.56 37.58
C SER A 82 7.70 -9.84 36.18
N LEU A 83 7.92 -11.06 35.72
CA LEU A 83 7.53 -11.49 34.38
C LEU A 83 6.01 -11.34 34.14
N ASP A 84 5.18 -11.65 35.14
CA ASP A 84 3.72 -11.53 35.05
C ASP A 84 3.25 -10.08 34.85
N ILE A 85 3.93 -9.11 35.50
CA ILE A 85 3.66 -7.68 35.30
C ILE A 85 4.08 -7.25 33.88
N ILE A 86 5.21 -7.76 33.37
CA ILE A 86 5.68 -7.42 32.02
C ILE A 86 4.74 -7.97 30.95
N VAL A 87 4.28 -9.23 31.09
CA VAL A 87 3.30 -9.87 30.18
C VAL A 87 2.03 -9.03 30.11
N THR A 88 1.45 -8.70 31.26
CA THR A 88 0.20 -7.93 31.34
C THR A 88 0.36 -6.49 30.82
N SER A 89 1.52 -5.86 31.05
CA SER A 89 1.77 -4.45 30.66
C SER A 89 2.09 -4.30 29.17
N THR A 90 2.82 -5.24 28.58
CA THR A 90 3.28 -5.16 27.18
C THR A 90 2.39 -5.95 26.21
N GLY A 91 1.59 -6.88 26.73
CA GLY A 91 0.79 -7.82 25.94
C GLY A 91 1.63 -8.84 25.15
N LEU A 92 2.91 -9.00 25.49
CA LEU A 92 3.79 -10.00 24.90
C LEU A 92 3.60 -11.35 25.61
N SER A 93 3.79 -12.45 24.87
CA SER A 93 3.77 -13.79 25.46
C SER A 93 4.97 -14.01 26.38
N ARG A 94 4.80 -14.92 27.34
CA ARG A 94 5.84 -15.32 28.28
C ARG A 94 7.12 -15.77 27.55
N ASP A 95 6.97 -16.64 26.56
CA ASP A 95 8.08 -17.15 25.75
C ASP A 95 8.85 -16.03 25.06
N LYS A 96 8.12 -15.05 24.49
CA LYS A 96 8.74 -13.93 23.79
C LYS A 96 9.54 -13.03 24.74
N ILE A 97 9.11 -12.89 25.99
CA ILE A 97 9.83 -12.13 27.02
C ILE A 97 11.03 -12.93 27.55
N GLU A 98 10.90 -14.25 27.74
CA GLU A 98 12.01 -15.12 28.15
C GLU A 98 13.15 -15.11 27.11
N MET A 99 12.84 -15.06 25.82
CA MET A 99 13.85 -14.89 24.76
C MET A 99 14.62 -13.56 24.85
N LEU A 100 14.10 -12.54 25.55
CA LEU A 100 14.78 -11.26 25.73
C LEU A 100 15.78 -11.25 26.89
N LYS A 101 15.80 -12.30 27.73
CA LYS A 101 16.72 -12.43 28.87
C LYS A 101 18.12 -12.93 28.47
N HIS A 102 18.24 -13.50 27.26
CA HIS A 102 19.51 -13.88 26.64
C HIS A 102 20.14 -12.68 25.92
#